data_AF-A0AAD3NKL2-F1
#
_entry.id   AF-A0AAD3NKL2-F1
#
_cell.length_a   1.000
_cell.length_b   1.000
_cell.length_c   1.000
_cell.angle_alpha   90.00
_cell.angle_beta   90.00
_cell.angle_gamma   90.00
#
_symmetry.space_group_name_H-M   'P 1'
#
loop_
_entity.id
_entity.type
_entity.pdbx_description
1 polymer ?
#
loop_
_entity_poly.entity_id
_entity_poly.type
_entity_poly.pdbx_seq_one_letter_code
_entity_poly.pdbx_strand_id
1 'polypeptide(L)'
;ERHRWNTNEEIAAYLITFEKHDEWLTTSPKTRPQNGSMILYNRKKVKYRKDGYCWKKRKDGKTTREDHMKLKVQGVECLYGCYAHLHHPHLPS
;
A
#
# COMPACT_ATOMS: atom_id res chain seq x y z
N GLU A 1 -7.98 -3.26 18.40
CA GLU A 1 -7.38 -2.58 17.24
C GLU A 1 -5.92 -3.04 17.11
N ARG A 2 -5.39 -3.23 15.90
CA ARG A 2 -4.02 -3.75 15.70
C ARG A 2 -3.06 -2.56 15.60
N HIS A 3 -2.20 -2.36 16.60
CA HIS A 3 -1.25 -1.23 16.65
C HIS A 3 0.08 -1.49 15.91
N ARG A 4 0.13 -2.49 15.03
CA ARG A 4 1.36 -2.86 14.31
C ARG A 4 1.10 -3.08 12.83
N TRP A 5 2.15 -2.92 12.05
CA TRP A 5 2.18 -3.35 10.65
C TRP A 5 2.02 -4.87 10.54
N ASN A 6 1.46 -5.33 9.42
CA ASN A 6 1.40 -6.76 9.08
C ASN A 6 2.82 -7.29 8.83
N THR A 7 3.08 -8.53 9.22
CA THR A 7 4.35 -9.20 8.88
C THR A 7 4.34 -9.65 7.42
N ASN A 8 5.51 -10.03 6.89
CA ASN A 8 5.61 -10.53 5.52
C ASN A 8 4.77 -11.80 5.32
N GLU A 9 4.73 -12.67 6.33
CA GLU A 9 3.93 -13.90 6.33
C GLU A 9 2.43 -13.58 6.26
N GLU A 10 1.97 -12.59 7.02
CA GLU A 10 0.57 -12.16 7.01
C GLU A 10 0.19 -11.57 5.65
N ILE A 11 1.03 -10.69 5.10
CA ILE A 11 0.81 -10.10 3.78
C ILE A 11 0.77 -11.20 2.71
N ALA A 12 1.68 -12.17 2.75
CA ALA A 12 1.68 -13.28 1.81
C ALA A 12 0.43 -14.15 1.95
N ALA A 13 0.01 -14.45 3.18
CA ALA A 13 -1.21 -15.21 3.43
C ALA A 13 -2.44 -14.51 2.84
N TYR A 14 -2.57 -13.19 3.03
CA TYR A 14 -3.66 -12.40 2.44
C TYR A 14 -3.61 -12.40 0.91
N LEU A 15 -2.42 -12.29 0.31
CA LEU A 15 -2.27 -12.29 -1.14
C LEU A 15 -2.50 -13.67 -1.77
N ILE A 16 -2.13 -14.76 -1.09
CA ILE A 16 -2.36 -16.14 -1.57
C ILE A 16 -3.84 -16.51 -1.46
N THR A 17 -4.48 -16.11 -0.35
CA THR A 17 -5.89 -16.41 -0.08
C THR A 17 -6.81 -15.24 -0.44
N PHE A 18 -6.44 -14.42 -1.43
CA PHE A 18 -7.14 -13.17 -1.74
C PHE A 18 -8.64 -13.34 -2.02
N GLU A 19 -9.02 -14.49 -2.58
CA GLU A 19 -10.40 -14.92 -2.84
C GLU A 19 -11.25 -15.13 -1.58
N LYS A 20 -10.62 -15.23 -0.40
CA LYS A 20 -11.31 -15.36 0.89
C LYS A 20 -11.56 -14.02 1.57
N HIS A 21 -11.04 -12.92 0.99
CA HIS A 21 -11.08 -11.57 1.57
C HIS A 21 -11.85 -10.63 0.63
N ASP A 22 -13.05 -11.06 0.21
CA ASP A 22 -13.93 -10.30 -0.69
C ASP A 22 -14.29 -8.92 -0.12
N GLU A 23 -14.31 -8.76 1.20
CA GLU A 23 -14.57 -7.50 1.88
C GLU A 23 -13.46 -6.45 1.70
N TRP A 24 -12.22 -6.88 1.42
CA TRP A 24 -11.11 -5.98 1.09
C TRP A 24 -11.00 -5.74 -0.40
N LEU A 25 -11.56 -6.65 -1.22
CA LEU A 25 -11.53 -6.55 -2.67
C LEU A 25 -12.39 -5.38 -3.12
N THR A 26 -11.76 -4.39 -3.75
CA THR A 26 -12.48 -3.24 -4.29
C THR A 26 -12.20 -3.07 -5.78
N THR A 27 -13.25 -2.71 -6.52
CA THR A 27 -13.20 -2.46 -7.96
C THR A 27 -12.90 -1.01 -8.30
N SER A 28 -12.90 -0.12 -7.30
CA SER A 28 -12.56 1.30 -7.44
C SER A 28 -11.63 1.78 -6.32
N PRO A 29 -10.78 2.79 -6.56
CA PRO A 29 -9.99 3.41 -5.51
C PRO A 29 -10.88 3.97 -4.40
N LYS A 30 -10.50 3.75 -3.14
CA LYS A 30 -11.16 4.40 -2.00
C LYS A 30 -10.49 5.75 -1.73
N THR A 31 -11.29 6.81 -1.62
CA THR A 31 -10.79 8.14 -1.28
C THR A 31 -10.61 8.25 0.23
N ARG A 32 -9.37 8.53 0.67
CA ARG A 32 -8.97 8.73 2.08
C ARG A 32 -9.56 7.69 3.03
N PRO A 33 -9.24 6.40 2.85
CA PRO A 33 -9.67 5.35 3.77
C PRO A 33 -9.26 5.64 5.22
N GLN A 34 -9.97 5.05 6.18
CA GLN A 34 -9.65 5.22 7.60
C GLN A 34 -8.25 4.66 7.90
N ASN A 35 -7.58 5.22 8.91
CA ASN A 35 -6.28 4.72 9.34
C ASN A 35 -6.39 3.23 9.74
N GLY A 36 -5.38 2.44 9.38
CA GLY A 36 -5.39 1.00 9.61
C GLY A 36 -6.25 0.18 8.63
N SER A 37 -6.93 0.81 7.67
CA SER A 37 -7.66 0.09 6.62
C SER A 37 -6.73 -0.81 5.81
N MET A 38 -7.17 -2.03 5.55
CA MET A 38 -6.56 -2.93 4.58
C MET A 38 -7.45 -3.00 3.35
N ILE A 39 -6.86 -2.81 2.17
CA ILE A 39 -7.60 -2.74 0.90
C ILE A 39 -6.84 -3.53 -0.15
N LEU A 40 -7.57 -4.36 -0.90
CA LEU A 40 -7.02 -5.23 -1.92
C LEU A 40 -7.50 -4.79 -3.30
N TYR A 41 -6.53 -4.62 -4.22
CA TYR A 41 -6.79 -4.17 -5.58
C TYR A 41 -6.17 -5.12 -6.58
N ASN A 42 -6.91 -5.44 -7.65
CA ASN A 42 -6.26 -5.92 -8.88
C ASN A 42 -5.62 -4.74 -9.61
N ARG A 43 -4.29 -4.61 -9.53
CA ARG A 43 -3.52 -3.52 -10.17
C ARG A 43 -3.76 -3.37 -11.67
N LYS A 44 -4.12 -4.44 -12.38
CA LYS A 44 -4.44 -4.37 -13.82
C LYS A 44 -5.79 -3.71 -14.09
N LYS A 45 -6.72 -3.78 -13.13
CA LYS A 45 -8.10 -3.26 -13.26
C LYS A 45 -8.27 -1.90 -12.58
N VAL A 46 -7.55 -1.63 -11.48
CA VAL A 46 -7.78 -0.45 -10.64
C VAL A 46 -6.57 0.47 -10.59
N LYS A 47 -6.78 1.75 -10.94
CA LYS A 47 -5.81 2.83 -10.77
C LYS A 47 -5.83 3.36 -9.33
N TYR A 48 -5.25 2.60 -8.39
CA TYR A 48 -5.33 2.84 -6.94
C TYR A 48 -4.77 4.18 -6.45
N ARG A 49 -3.86 4.83 -7.19
CA ARG A 49 -3.23 6.11 -6.81
C ARG A 49 -4.17 7.33 -6.85
N LYS A 50 -5.46 7.15 -7.15
CA LYS A 50 -6.49 8.20 -7.07
C LYS A 50 -7.24 8.13 -5.73
N ASP A 51 -6.50 8.03 -4.64
CA ASP A 51 -7.00 7.87 -3.28
C ASP A 51 -7.22 9.20 -2.53
N GLY A 52 -6.91 10.33 -3.15
CA GLY A 52 -7.15 11.66 -2.57
C GLY A 52 -6.17 12.06 -1.47
N TYR A 53 -5.10 11.29 -1.25
CA TYR A 53 -3.99 11.71 -0.40
C TYR A 53 -2.99 12.58 -1.17
N CYS A 54 -2.42 13.55 -0.46
CA CYS A 54 -1.27 14.31 -0.96
C CYS A 54 -0.01 13.55 -0.58
N TRP A 55 0.49 12.71 -1.49
CA TRP A 55 1.72 11.96 -1.27
C TRP A 55 2.97 12.83 -1.41
N LYS A 56 4.00 12.57 -0.59
CA LYS A 56 5.30 13.23 -0.71
C LYS A 56 5.88 12.92 -2.08
N LYS A 57 6.30 13.94 -2.81
CA LYS A 57 6.88 13.79 -4.15
C LYS A 57 8.40 13.75 -4.12
N ARG A 58 9.01 13.26 -5.19
CA ARG A 58 10.46 13.37 -5.46
C ARG A 58 10.84 14.85 -5.64
N LYS A 59 12.15 15.16 -5.63
CA LYS A 59 12.66 16.53 -5.76
C LYS A 59 12.17 17.26 -7.01
N ASP A 60 11.89 16.52 -8.08
CA ASP A 60 11.37 17.06 -9.34
C ASP A 60 9.87 17.42 -9.30
N GLY A 61 9.16 17.08 -8.21
CA GLY A 61 7.72 17.34 -8.04
C GLY A 61 6.81 16.53 -8.96
N LYS A 62 7.33 15.61 -9.76
CA LYS A 62 6.55 14.88 -10.78
C LYS A 62 6.03 13.55 -10.25
N THR A 63 6.88 12.80 -9.55
CA THR A 63 6.58 11.43 -9.12
C THR A 63 6.45 11.33 -7.61
N THR A 64 5.57 10.45 -7.12
CA THR A 64 5.50 10.11 -5.69
C THR A 64 6.84 9.52 -5.24
N ARG A 65 7.32 9.95 -4.08
CA ARG A 65 8.47 9.32 -3.43
C ARG A 65 8.02 8.01 -2.79
N GLU A 66 8.30 6.93 -3.50
CA GLU A 66 8.10 5.55 -3.05
C GLU A 66 9.47 4.92 -2.76
N ASP A 67 9.61 4.25 -1.61
CA ASP A 67 10.73 3.37 -1.28
C ASP A 67 10.32 1.93 -1.62
N HIS A 68 11.07 1.31 -2.52
CA HIS A 68 10.77 -0.04 -3.00
C HIS A 68 11.55 -1.06 -2.19
N MET A 69 10.89 -2.15 -1.83
CA MET A 69 11.48 -3.23 -1.05
C MET A 69 11.09 -4.58 -1.62
N LYS A 70 12.04 -5.52 -1.56
CA LYS A 70 11.78 -6.94 -1.76
C LYS A 70 11.68 -7.59 -0.40
N LEU A 71 10.52 -8.16 -0.12
CA LEU A 71 10.19 -8.76 1.16
C LEU A 71 10.32 -10.28 1.06
N LYS A 72 10.87 -10.86 2.14
CA LYS A 72 11.15 -12.28 2.24
C LYS A 72 10.11 -12.96 3.12
N VAL A 73 9.64 -14.13 2.68
CA VAL A 73 8.83 -15.04 3.47
C VAL A 73 9.63 -16.32 3.60
N GLN A 74 9.87 -16.78 4.84
CA GLN A 74 10.72 -17.95 5.11
C GLN A 74 12.10 -17.88 4.41
N GLY A 75 12.69 -16.68 4.33
CA GLY A 75 13.99 -16.44 3.69
C GLY A 75 13.97 -16.28 2.17
N VAL A 76 12.83 -16.48 1.50
CA VAL A 76 12.70 -16.37 0.05
C VAL A 76 12.05 -15.05 -0.36
N GLU A 77 12.67 -14.31 -1.27
CA GLU A 77 12.09 -13.09 -1.85
C GLU A 77 10.90 -13.44 -2.74
N CYS A 78 9.69 -13.08 -2.30
CA CYS A 78 8.46 -13.38 -3.04
C CYS A 78 7.46 -12.22 -3.08
N LEU A 79 7.69 -11.17 -2.30
CA LEU A 79 6.81 -10.02 -2.18
C LEU A 79 7.53 -8.73 -2.60
N TYR A 80 6.83 -7.89 -3.35
CA TYR A 80 7.27 -6.52 -3.68
C TYR A 80 6.46 -5.52 -2.86
N GLY A 81 7.14 -4.76 -2.01
CA GLY A 81 6.55 -3.68 -1.22
C GLY A 81 6.91 -2.30 -1.76
N CYS A 82 6.00 -1.36 -1.61
CA CYS A 82 6.23 0.06 -1.88
C CYS A 82 5.74 0.84 -0.67
N TYR A 83 6.62 1.64 -0.07
CA TYR A 83 6.29 2.49 1.05
C TYR A 83 6.30 3.96 0.62
N ALA A 84 5.28 4.71 1.00
CA ALA A 84 5.14 6.13 0.66
C ALA A 84 4.68 6.91 1.88
N HIS A 85 5.10 8.18 1.94
CA HIS A 85 4.73 9.09 3.01
C HIS A 85 3.73 10.14 2.54
N LEU A 86 2.84 10.56 3.42
CA LEU A 86 2.04 11.77 3.20
C LEU A 86 2.95 13.00 3.16
N HIS A 87 2.60 13.94 2.31
CA HIS A 87 3.20 15.26 2.30
C HIS A 87 2.62 16.06 3.47
N HIS A 88 3.46 16.35 4.46
CA HIS A 88 3.15 17.36 5.48
C HIS A 88 3.57 18.73 4.94
N PRO A 89 2.63 19.64 4.62
CA PRO A 89 2.95 20.93 4.00
C PRO A 89 3.80 21.87 4.87
N HIS A 90 3.97 21.56 6.16
CA HIS A 90 4.70 22.37 7.12
C HIS A 90 6.05 21.77 7.56
N LEU A 91 6.49 20.65 6.97
CA LEU A 91 7.79 20.06 7.26
C LEU A 91 8.66 20.05 6.00
N PRO A 92 9.88 20.59 6.04
CA PRO A 92 10.79 20.57 4.90
C PRO A 92 11.13 19.13 4.49
N SER A 93 11.36 18.93 3.19
CA SER A 93 11.50 17.63 2.53
C SER A 93 12.84 16.94 2.74
#